data_AF-A0A2D6GME4-F1
#
_entry.id   AF-A0A2D6GME4-F1
#
_cell.length_a   1.000
_cell.length_b   1.000
_cell.length_c   1.000
_cell.angle_alpha   90.00
_cell.angle_beta   90.00
_cell.angle_gamma   90.00
#
_symmetry.space_group_name_H-M   'P 1'
#
loop_
_entity.id
_entity.type
_entity.pdbx_description
1 polymer ?
#
loop_
_entity_poly.entity_id
_entity_poly.type
_entity_poly.pdbx_seq_one_letter_code
_entity_poly.pdbx_strand_id
1 'polypeptide(L)'
;MRRKVSAIRGTRSLAQLNFSTEARTFAKLTNVKEIATRGPITSDHLIRTKSVPAIIDPENPQRSLDEFSSAYKAYFERHTNGEQKCLDSAPRWAVWPGHGTIAFGANLTESGIVSDIAEHTVKAIQLAENLTAEGFSGGWQPVSEKHLFEAEYWVLQQAKLKSENVNQGEQKTISEFQGKIAIVSGAASGIGLACARELFAQGAVVVGLDLNPEISKIFCEPGMLGLQCDVTDQKAVIEAVAETVRQFGGIDILVLNAGTFPAGQTIEEMGEQTWSRSLEINLTAPQQLLQACVPFLKEGLDPAVVFMASRNVPAPGAGASAYSVPKAGLTQLARIAALELGKFGIRVNILHPDCVYDTGLWTPDALERSAKRYGLTVEQYKSRNILKIDVKAKEVARMVCAMSGAVFAKTTGAQIPIDGGSERVI
;
A
#
# COMPACT_ATOMS: atom_id res chain seq x y z
N MET A 1 2.77 14.74 0.21
CA MET A 1 4.25 14.66 0.13
C MET A 1 4.71 13.46 -0.71
N ARG A 2 4.41 12.21 -0.31
CA ARG A 2 4.77 10.97 -1.04
C ARG A 2 4.48 11.03 -2.55
N ARG A 3 3.27 11.45 -2.94
CA ARG A 3 2.87 11.63 -4.35
C ARG A 3 3.80 12.57 -5.13
N LYS A 4 4.13 13.71 -4.53
CA LYS A 4 5.00 14.73 -5.12
C LYS A 4 6.44 14.25 -5.26
N VAL A 5 6.99 13.60 -4.23
CA VAL A 5 8.33 12.98 -4.28
C VAL A 5 8.39 11.92 -5.39
N SER A 6 7.36 11.07 -5.50
CA SER A 6 7.29 10.06 -6.56
C SER A 6 7.26 10.67 -7.95
N ALA A 7 6.52 11.79 -8.13
CA ALA A 7 6.49 12.53 -9.39
C ALA A 7 7.85 13.13 -9.75
N ILE A 8 8.57 13.73 -8.79
CA ILE A 8 9.91 14.28 -9.01
C ILE A 8 10.91 13.16 -9.32
N ARG A 9 10.80 12.02 -8.63
CA ARG A 9 11.70 10.86 -8.80
C ARG A 9 11.47 10.16 -10.14
N GLY A 10 10.26 10.24 -10.68
CA GLY A 10 9.83 9.48 -11.87
C GLY A 10 9.44 8.03 -11.56
N THR A 11 9.58 7.59 -10.31
CA THR A 11 9.17 6.26 -9.84
C THR A 11 8.41 6.38 -8.52
N ARG A 12 7.56 5.39 -8.25
CA ARG A 12 6.78 5.31 -7.00
C ARG A 12 7.71 5.17 -5.80
N SER A 13 7.35 5.84 -4.70
CA SER A 13 8.08 5.77 -3.44
C SER A 13 7.10 5.54 -2.29
N LEU A 14 7.57 4.82 -1.27
CA LEU A 14 7.00 4.83 0.07
C LEU A 14 7.46 6.07 0.82
N ALA A 15 6.75 6.43 1.89
CA ALA A 15 7.16 7.47 2.82
C ALA A 15 7.01 6.97 4.25
N GLN A 16 8.13 6.70 4.91
CA GLN A 16 8.18 6.24 6.29
C GLN A 16 8.30 7.45 7.21
N LEU A 17 7.30 7.63 8.08
CA LEU A 17 7.25 8.74 9.02
C LEU A 17 7.97 8.34 10.30
N ASN A 18 8.90 9.17 10.76
CA ASN A 18 9.53 9.01 12.07
C ASN A 18 9.08 10.15 13.00
N PHE A 19 8.30 9.75 14.00
CA PHE A 19 7.76 10.61 15.04
C PHE A 19 8.32 10.27 16.43
N SER A 20 9.49 9.64 16.50
CA SER A 20 10.18 9.39 17.76
C SER A 20 10.44 10.70 18.50
N THR A 21 10.69 10.61 19.81
CA THR A 21 11.00 11.77 20.64
C THR A 21 12.22 12.51 20.10
N GLU A 22 13.23 11.78 19.63
CA GLU A 22 14.46 12.32 19.06
C GLU A 22 14.18 13.08 17.76
N ALA A 23 13.45 12.45 16.81
CA ALA A 23 13.10 13.07 15.54
C ALA A 23 12.24 14.33 15.73
N ARG A 24 11.28 14.28 16.65
CA ARG A 24 10.44 15.44 17.02
C ARG A 24 11.23 16.56 17.67
N THR A 25 12.15 16.22 18.57
CA THR A 25 12.99 17.21 19.26
C THR A 25 13.90 17.91 18.26
N PHE A 26 14.53 17.16 17.36
CA PHE A 26 15.32 17.72 16.28
C PHE A 26 14.50 18.64 15.37
N ALA A 27 13.33 18.17 14.91
CA ALA A 27 12.44 18.94 14.04
C ALA A 27 11.85 20.21 14.69
N LYS A 28 11.94 20.35 16.02
CA LYS A 28 11.48 21.53 16.78
C LYS A 28 12.57 22.59 17.02
N LEU A 29 13.82 22.31 16.66
CA LEU A 29 14.90 23.28 16.82
C LEU A 29 14.63 24.52 15.96
N THR A 30 14.79 25.71 16.53
CA THR A 30 14.53 26.99 15.84
C THR A 30 15.46 27.21 14.63
N ASN A 31 16.67 26.66 14.69
CA ASN A 31 17.66 26.66 13.63
C ASN A 31 17.70 25.34 12.82
N VAL A 32 16.67 24.47 12.92
CA VAL A 32 16.69 23.14 12.27
C VAL A 32 16.96 23.22 10.77
N LYS A 33 16.40 24.23 10.09
CA LYS A 33 16.63 24.47 8.66
C LYS A 33 18.11 24.67 8.35
N GLU A 34 18.83 25.40 9.18
CA GLU A 34 20.24 25.69 8.97
C GLU A 34 21.09 24.45 9.24
N ILE A 35 20.95 23.84 10.42
CA ILE A 35 21.80 22.72 10.85
C ILE A 35 21.58 21.46 10.01
N ALA A 36 20.33 21.17 9.61
CA ALA A 36 19.99 19.98 8.85
C ALA A 36 20.51 20.05 7.41
N THR A 37 20.71 21.25 6.85
CA THR A 37 21.15 21.44 5.46
C THR A 37 22.64 21.75 5.32
N ARG A 38 23.45 21.57 6.38
CA ARG A 38 24.89 21.81 6.24
C ARG A 38 25.55 20.75 5.36
N GLY A 39 25.18 19.47 5.51
CA GLY A 39 25.76 18.35 4.74
C GLY A 39 25.79 17.03 5.50
N PRO A 40 26.14 15.91 4.84
CA PRO A 40 26.09 14.56 5.40
C PRO A 40 27.36 14.18 6.19
N ILE A 41 27.30 13.10 6.96
CA ILE A 41 28.43 12.60 7.77
C ILE A 41 29.47 11.87 6.93
N THR A 42 29.04 10.96 6.05
CA THR A 42 29.95 10.11 5.27
C THR A 42 29.59 10.12 3.79
N SER A 43 30.53 9.70 2.96
CA SER A 43 30.28 9.52 1.52
C SER A 43 29.17 8.49 1.21
N ASP A 44 29.01 7.47 2.05
CA ASP A 44 27.91 6.49 1.91
C ASP A 44 26.55 7.11 2.25
N HIS A 45 26.50 8.04 3.22
CA HIS A 45 25.27 8.79 3.52
C HIS A 45 24.87 9.59 2.28
N LEU A 46 25.82 10.33 1.71
CA LEU A 46 25.60 11.21 0.56
C LEU A 46 24.94 10.50 -0.64
N ILE A 47 25.43 9.33 -1.03
CA ILE A 47 24.87 8.59 -2.18
C ILE A 47 23.49 7.97 -1.89
N ARG A 48 23.12 7.77 -0.62
CA ARG A 48 21.82 7.20 -0.20
C ARG A 48 20.78 8.26 0.09
N THR A 49 21.17 9.41 0.65
CA THR A 49 20.26 10.42 1.19
C THR A 49 20.29 11.76 0.47
N LYS A 50 21.22 11.93 -0.49
CA LYS A 50 21.62 13.22 -1.08
C LYS A 50 22.36 14.11 -0.08
N SER A 51 22.86 15.25 -0.56
CA SER A 51 23.67 16.17 0.24
C SER A 51 22.92 16.77 1.43
N VAL A 52 21.61 17.01 1.29
CA VAL A 52 20.77 17.63 2.32
C VAL A 52 19.34 17.06 2.30
N PRO A 53 18.58 17.13 3.41
CA PRO A 53 17.14 16.85 3.42
C PRO A 53 16.33 17.95 2.73
N ALA A 54 15.10 17.62 2.35
CA ALA A 54 14.07 18.65 2.14
C ALA A 54 13.60 19.21 3.49
N ILE A 55 13.42 20.52 3.58
CA ILE A 55 12.82 21.18 4.75
C ILE A 55 11.38 21.54 4.39
N ILE A 56 10.44 20.85 5.01
CA ILE A 56 9.01 20.97 4.66
C ILE A 56 8.40 22.19 5.35
N ASP A 57 7.80 23.08 4.57
CA ASP A 57 6.86 24.07 5.09
C ASP A 57 5.52 23.37 5.37
N PRO A 58 5.04 23.32 6.63
CA PRO A 58 3.76 22.68 6.96
C PRO A 58 2.57 23.26 6.19
N GLU A 59 2.62 24.55 5.85
CA GLU A 59 1.54 25.23 5.11
C GLU A 59 1.61 24.94 3.62
N ASN A 60 2.79 24.64 3.08
CA ASN A 60 2.95 24.30 1.68
C ASN A 60 4.01 23.21 1.41
N PRO A 61 3.73 21.95 1.77
CA PRO A 61 4.70 20.87 1.59
C PRO A 61 5.07 20.60 0.13
N GLN A 62 4.17 20.87 -0.82
CA GLN A 62 4.45 20.65 -2.24
C GLN A 62 5.48 21.64 -2.77
N ARG A 63 5.36 22.91 -2.40
CA ARG A 63 6.31 23.96 -2.75
C ARG A 63 7.71 23.66 -2.21
N SER A 64 7.83 23.22 -0.96
CA SER A 64 9.13 22.85 -0.38
C SER A 64 9.82 21.74 -1.16
N LEU A 65 9.07 20.76 -1.67
CA LEU A 65 9.61 19.68 -2.49
C LEU A 65 10.04 20.16 -3.88
N ASP A 66 9.31 21.11 -4.48
CA ASP A 66 9.71 21.76 -5.75
C ASP A 66 10.97 22.62 -5.57
N GLU A 67 11.06 23.37 -4.48
CA GLU A 67 12.22 24.18 -4.13
C GLU A 67 13.45 23.30 -3.90
N PHE A 68 13.31 22.18 -3.17
CA PHE A 68 14.37 21.19 -3.03
C PHE A 68 14.83 20.67 -4.39
N SER A 69 13.88 20.24 -5.24
CA SER A 69 14.21 19.71 -6.57
C SER A 69 14.91 20.73 -7.45
N SER A 70 14.53 22.00 -7.37
CA SER A 70 15.14 23.09 -8.15
C SER A 70 16.53 23.42 -7.63
N ALA A 71 16.69 23.48 -6.31
CA ALA A 71 17.99 23.70 -5.66
C ALA A 71 18.98 22.57 -5.99
N TYR A 72 18.54 21.32 -6.03
CA TYR A 72 19.38 20.18 -6.40
C TYR A 72 19.85 20.25 -7.86
N LYS A 73 18.97 20.65 -8.79
CA LYS A 73 19.35 20.86 -10.20
C LYS A 73 20.36 22.01 -10.34
N ALA A 74 20.14 23.12 -9.66
CA ALA A 74 21.08 24.23 -9.65
C ALA A 74 22.44 23.84 -9.02
N TYR A 75 22.43 23.02 -7.97
CA TYR A 75 23.65 22.42 -7.41
C TYR A 75 24.40 21.59 -8.46
N PHE A 76 23.70 20.75 -9.22
CA PHE A 76 24.32 20.00 -10.30
C PHE A 76 24.92 20.93 -11.38
N GLU A 77 24.17 21.93 -11.85
CA GLU A 77 24.62 22.86 -12.90
C GLU A 77 25.84 23.68 -12.49
N ARG A 78 25.95 24.08 -11.22
CA ARG A 78 27.10 24.86 -10.71
C ARG A 78 28.40 24.07 -10.66
N HIS A 79 28.35 22.75 -10.54
CA HIS A 79 29.52 21.91 -10.24
C HIS A 79 29.88 20.89 -11.34
N THR A 80 28.96 20.57 -12.26
CA THR A 80 29.26 19.66 -13.37
C THR A 80 30.31 20.25 -14.33
N ASN A 81 31.15 19.39 -14.88
CA ASN A 81 32.07 19.72 -15.98
C ASN A 81 31.50 19.33 -17.36
N GLY A 82 30.24 18.88 -17.42
CA GLY A 82 29.58 18.40 -18.63
C GLY A 82 29.70 16.89 -18.90
N GLU A 83 30.52 16.16 -18.13
CA GLU A 83 30.69 14.70 -18.29
C GLU A 83 29.68 13.89 -17.47
N GLN A 84 29.20 14.44 -16.35
CA GLN A 84 28.23 13.76 -15.49
C GLN A 84 26.79 13.93 -16.01
N LYS A 85 25.92 12.96 -15.73
CA LYS A 85 24.48 13.09 -15.92
C LYS A 85 23.82 13.39 -14.57
N CYS A 86 22.97 14.41 -14.52
CA CYS A 86 22.20 14.74 -13.33
C CYS A 86 21.42 13.52 -12.82
N LEU A 87 21.55 13.20 -11.53
CA LEU A 87 20.73 12.21 -10.85
C LEU A 87 19.30 12.75 -10.66
N ASP A 88 18.35 11.88 -10.30
CA ASP A 88 16.99 12.35 -10.00
C ASP A 88 17.02 13.40 -8.87
N SER A 89 16.18 14.41 -8.95
CA SER A 89 16.20 15.55 -8.04
C SER A 89 15.24 15.39 -6.86
N ALA A 90 14.72 14.18 -6.60
CA ALA A 90 13.78 13.94 -5.52
C ALA A 90 14.52 13.81 -4.18
N PRO A 91 14.01 14.41 -3.09
CA PRO A 91 14.61 14.20 -1.78
C PRO A 91 14.48 12.74 -1.37
N ARG A 92 15.49 12.25 -0.66
CA ARG A 92 15.46 10.92 -0.05
C ARG A 92 14.94 10.97 1.37
N TRP A 93 15.13 12.07 2.07
CA TRP A 93 14.49 12.31 3.35
C TRP A 93 14.13 13.78 3.53
N ALA A 94 13.29 14.05 4.51
CA ALA A 94 12.84 15.39 4.83
C ALA A 94 12.73 15.60 6.34
N VAL A 95 12.98 16.84 6.76
CA VAL A 95 12.61 17.33 8.08
C VAL A 95 11.26 18.01 7.95
N TRP A 96 10.31 17.60 8.80
CA TRP A 96 9.01 18.23 8.91
C TRP A 96 8.96 19.02 10.23
N PRO A 97 9.25 20.33 10.20
CA PRO A 97 9.36 21.17 11.37
C PRO A 97 8.14 21.04 12.28
N GLY A 98 8.38 20.83 13.58
CA GLY A 98 7.34 20.60 14.58
C GLY A 98 6.77 19.18 14.65
N HIS A 99 6.99 18.34 13.63
CA HIS A 99 6.36 17.01 13.51
C HIS A 99 7.34 15.84 13.61
N GLY A 100 8.49 15.88 12.93
CA GLY A 100 9.45 14.79 12.88
C GLY A 100 10.25 14.73 11.57
N THR A 101 10.65 13.53 11.16
CA THR A 101 11.35 13.30 9.88
C THR A 101 10.60 12.30 8.99
N ILE A 102 10.93 12.30 7.71
CA ILE A 102 10.31 11.43 6.70
C ILE A 102 11.40 10.82 5.84
N ALA A 103 11.41 9.50 5.67
CA ALA A 103 12.28 8.80 4.74
C ALA A 103 11.49 8.33 3.50
N PHE A 104 12.06 8.51 2.31
CA PHE A 104 11.48 8.12 1.03
C PHE A 104 12.35 7.05 0.35
N GLY A 105 11.71 5.97 -0.09
CA GLY A 105 12.38 4.87 -0.78
C GLY A 105 11.45 4.18 -1.78
N ALA A 106 12.00 3.53 -2.80
CA ALA A 106 11.21 2.81 -3.79
C ALA A 106 10.58 1.52 -3.22
N ASN A 107 11.13 1.01 -2.12
CA ASN A 107 10.64 -0.11 -1.32
C ASN A 107 11.03 0.10 0.15
N LEU A 108 10.59 -0.81 1.03
CA LEU A 108 10.87 -0.70 2.47
C LEU A 108 12.34 -0.82 2.83
N THR A 109 13.11 -1.61 2.09
CA THR A 109 14.55 -1.72 2.33
C THR A 109 15.23 -0.39 2.07
N GLU A 110 14.94 0.26 0.95
CA GLU A 110 15.52 1.57 0.63
C GLU A 110 15.07 2.64 1.64
N SER A 111 13.77 2.72 1.96
CA SER A 111 13.29 3.72 2.93
C SER A 111 13.85 3.47 4.33
N GLY A 112 14.02 2.21 4.74
CA GLY A 112 14.61 1.83 6.02
C GLY A 112 16.09 2.24 6.11
N ILE A 113 16.88 1.97 5.07
CA ILE A 113 18.28 2.44 5.00
C ILE A 113 18.34 3.95 5.10
N VAL A 114 17.47 4.66 4.39
CA VAL A 114 17.43 6.13 4.44
C VAL A 114 17.01 6.64 5.83
N SER A 115 16.04 5.99 6.48
CA SER A 115 15.61 6.34 7.84
C SER A 115 16.73 6.16 8.85
N ASP A 116 17.41 5.01 8.83
CA ASP A 116 18.54 4.70 9.72
C ASP A 116 19.67 5.72 9.57
N ILE A 117 20.05 6.03 8.32
CA ILE A 117 21.04 7.05 8.02
C ILE A 117 20.60 8.43 8.52
N ALA A 118 19.33 8.80 8.30
CA ALA A 118 18.79 10.07 8.74
C ALA A 118 18.80 10.19 10.28
N GLU A 119 18.41 9.15 11.00
CA GLU A 119 18.42 9.09 12.46
C GLU A 119 19.83 9.23 13.02
N HIS A 120 20.79 8.50 12.45
CA HIS A 120 22.20 8.64 12.81
C HIS A 120 22.73 10.06 12.52
N THR A 121 22.36 10.63 11.37
CA THR A 121 22.71 12.01 10.98
C THR A 121 22.20 13.04 11.96
N VAL A 122 20.91 12.96 12.29
CA VAL A 122 20.25 13.85 13.26
C VAL A 122 20.97 13.81 14.60
N LYS A 123 21.27 12.61 15.11
CA LYS A 123 21.95 12.43 16.39
C LYS A 123 23.36 13.05 16.39
N ALA A 124 24.14 12.85 15.33
CA ALA A 124 25.49 13.41 15.24
C ALA A 124 25.48 14.94 15.18
N ILE A 125 24.57 15.53 14.39
CA ILE A 125 24.39 16.99 14.32
C ILE A 125 24.07 17.54 15.71
N GLN A 126 23.09 16.95 16.42
CA GLN A 126 22.71 17.41 17.76
C GLN A 126 23.86 17.31 18.77
N LEU A 127 24.64 16.22 18.75
CA LEU A 127 25.81 16.08 19.62
C LEU A 127 26.88 17.13 19.30
N ALA A 128 27.17 17.37 18.03
CA ALA A 128 28.15 18.37 17.61
C ALA A 128 27.72 19.80 17.98
N GLU A 129 26.44 20.13 17.81
CA GLU A 129 25.90 21.44 18.21
C GLU A 129 25.94 21.62 19.73
N ASN A 130 25.68 20.57 20.52
CA ASN A 130 25.75 20.66 21.99
C ASN A 130 27.18 20.90 22.51
N LEU A 131 28.21 20.36 21.85
CA LEU A 131 29.61 20.64 22.21
C LEU A 131 29.95 22.14 22.08
N THR A 132 29.26 22.88 21.20
CA THR A 132 29.48 24.33 21.08
C THR A 132 29.01 25.12 22.28
N ALA A 133 28.02 24.61 23.02
CA ALA A 133 27.56 25.19 24.26
C ALA A 133 28.57 25.02 25.41
N GLU A 134 29.51 24.08 25.30
CA GLU A 134 30.56 23.78 26.30
C GLU A 134 31.88 24.51 26.04
N GLY A 135 31.88 25.54 25.18
CA GLY A 135 33.06 26.37 24.91
C GLY A 135 33.96 25.87 23.78
N PHE A 136 33.54 24.83 23.04
CA PHE A 136 34.19 24.45 21.77
C PHE A 136 33.67 25.33 20.62
N SER A 137 34.55 26.08 19.96
CA SER A 137 34.20 26.76 18.71
C SER A 137 34.31 25.76 17.54
N GLY A 138 33.21 25.49 16.83
CA GLY A 138 33.26 24.56 15.69
C GLY A 138 31.91 24.17 15.12
N GLY A 139 31.01 23.63 15.94
CA GLY A 139 29.69 23.13 15.49
C GLY A 139 29.77 22.04 14.42
N TRP A 140 28.61 21.64 13.89
CA TRP A 140 28.55 20.73 12.75
C TRP A 140 29.07 21.41 11.48
N GLN A 141 30.20 20.91 10.94
CA GLN A 141 30.82 21.40 9.69
C GLN A 141 31.13 20.24 8.74
N PRO A 142 30.47 20.15 7.58
CA PRO A 142 30.80 19.18 6.55
C PRO A 142 31.88 19.72 5.60
N VAL A 143 32.33 18.87 4.68
CA VAL A 143 33.22 19.27 3.58
C VAL A 143 32.52 20.26 2.63
N SER A 144 33.29 20.94 1.79
CA SER A 144 32.76 21.92 0.83
C SER A 144 31.74 21.33 -0.14
N GLU A 145 30.82 22.16 -0.64
CA GLU A 145 29.81 21.76 -1.64
C GLU A 145 30.45 21.10 -2.87
N LYS A 146 31.63 21.59 -3.30
CA LYS A 146 32.41 21.01 -4.40
C LYS A 146 32.87 19.58 -4.10
N HIS A 147 33.42 19.33 -2.90
CA HIS A 147 33.83 17.98 -2.51
C HIS A 147 32.63 17.04 -2.35
N LEU A 148 31.48 17.54 -1.87
CA LEU A 148 30.23 16.76 -1.86
C LEU A 148 29.82 16.37 -3.29
N PHE A 149 29.86 17.31 -4.23
CA PHE A 149 29.53 17.02 -5.63
C PHE A 149 30.46 15.95 -6.23
N GLU A 150 31.77 16.13 -6.06
CA GLU A 150 32.76 15.17 -6.53
C GLU A 150 32.52 13.78 -5.94
N ALA A 151 32.22 13.67 -4.64
CA ALA A 151 31.94 12.40 -3.99
C ALA A 151 30.60 11.76 -4.41
N GLU A 152 29.53 12.55 -4.56
CA GLU A 152 28.20 12.08 -4.96
C GLU A 152 28.22 11.55 -6.39
N TYR A 153 28.91 12.25 -7.30
CA TYR A 153 28.97 11.90 -8.72
C TYR A 153 30.18 11.01 -9.08
N TRP A 154 30.99 10.63 -8.11
CA TRP A 154 32.11 9.72 -8.35
C TRP A 154 31.61 8.33 -8.77
N VAL A 155 32.06 7.87 -9.93
CA VAL A 155 31.59 6.63 -10.57
C VAL A 155 31.71 5.42 -9.63
N LEU A 156 32.80 5.31 -8.85
CA LEU A 156 33.01 4.17 -7.95
C LEU A 156 32.08 4.20 -6.72
N GLN A 157 31.67 5.39 -6.26
CA GLN A 157 30.67 5.50 -5.18
C GLN A 157 29.29 5.11 -5.71
N GLN A 158 28.91 5.62 -6.89
CA GLN A 158 27.67 5.24 -7.55
C GLN A 158 27.61 3.75 -7.91
N ALA A 159 28.75 3.11 -8.17
CA ALA A 159 28.83 1.68 -8.44
C ALA A 159 28.42 0.82 -7.22
N LYS A 160 28.57 1.30 -5.97
CA LYS A 160 28.11 0.58 -4.76
C LYS A 160 26.59 0.36 -4.77
N LEU A 161 25.83 1.35 -5.24
CA LEU A 161 24.37 1.23 -5.38
C LEU A 161 23.97 0.23 -6.47
N LYS A 162 24.82 0.05 -7.48
CA LYS A 162 24.60 -0.90 -8.58
C LYS A 162 25.02 -2.32 -8.20
N SER A 163 26.11 -2.52 -7.47
CA SER A 163 26.58 -3.85 -7.09
C SER A 163 25.63 -4.55 -6.12
N GLU A 164 24.94 -3.81 -5.23
CA GLU A 164 23.85 -4.34 -4.41
C GLU A 164 22.68 -4.87 -5.24
N ASN A 165 22.38 -4.21 -6.37
CA ASN A 165 21.32 -4.65 -7.29
C ASN A 165 21.75 -5.84 -8.17
N VAL A 166 23.05 -6.02 -8.43
CA VAL A 166 23.60 -7.10 -9.26
C VAL A 166 23.86 -8.39 -8.46
N ASN A 167 24.21 -8.30 -7.17
CA ASN A 167 24.39 -9.46 -6.29
C ASN A 167 23.07 -10.23 -6.01
N GLN A 168 21.93 -9.74 -6.51
CA GLN A 168 20.62 -10.40 -6.48
C GLN A 168 20.22 -11.07 -7.83
N GLY A 169 21.19 -11.36 -8.71
CA GLY A 169 21.08 -12.43 -9.72
C GLY A 169 20.25 -12.19 -10.99
N GLU A 170 19.37 -11.19 -11.05
CA GLU A 170 18.57 -10.91 -12.25
C GLU A 170 18.48 -9.42 -12.53
N GLN A 171 18.36 -9.07 -13.81
CA GLN A 171 18.06 -7.71 -14.27
C GLN A 171 16.66 -7.35 -13.79
N LYS A 172 16.56 -6.88 -12.54
CA LYS A 172 15.32 -6.73 -11.77
C LYS A 172 14.41 -5.73 -12.48
N THR A 173 13.50 -6.24 -13.31
CA THR A 173 12.35 -5.49 -13.79
C THR A 173 11.61 -4.97 -12.56
N ILE A 174 11.39 -3.67 -12.48
CA ILE A 174 10.66 -3.07 -11.36
C ILE A 174 9.31 -3.79 -11.24
N SER A 175 9.06 -4.42 -10.10
CA SER A 175 7.81 -5.17 -9.90
C SER A 175 6.61 -4.24 -10.06
N GLU A 176 5.51 -4.78 -10.61
CA GLU A 176 4.32 -4.00 -10.99
C GLU A 176 3.79 -3.14 -9.84
N PHE A 177 3.87 -3.59 -8.59
CA PHE A 177 3.40 -2.84 -7.41
C PHE A 177 4.50 -2.29 -6.52
N GLN A 178 5.75 -2.27 -6.97
CA GLN A 178 6.84 -1.66 -6.19
C GLN A 178 6.49 -0.20 -5.81
N GLY A 179 6.61 0.10 -4.51
CA GLY A 179 6.29 1.40 -3.94
C GLY A 179 4.80 1.70 -3.83
N LYS A 180 3.90 0.72 -4.06
CA LYS A 180 2.46 0.82 -3.79
C LYS A 180 2.09 0.28 -2.42
N ILE A 181 0.99 0.78 -1.87
CA ILE A 181 0.44 0.43 -0.55
C ILE A 181 -0.97 -0.11 -0.77
N ALA A 182 -1.20 -1.35 -0.35
CA ALA A 182 -2.48 -2.03 -0.47
C ALA A 182 -3.12 -2.28 0.90
N ILE A 183 -4.42 -2.05 1.02
CA ILE A 183 -5.26 -2.54 2.13
C ILE A 183 -6.14 -3.68 1.61
N VAL A 184 -6.16 -4.80 2.31
CA VAL A 184 -7.02 -5.96 2.01
C VAL A 184 -7.84 -6.29 3.26
N SER A 185 -9.17 -6.28 3.15
CA SER A 185 -10.04 -6.70 4.25
C SER A 185 -10.40 -8.19 4.18
N GLY A 186 -10.58 -8.84 5.33
CA GLY A 186 -10.79 -10.30 5.41
C GLY A 186 -9.54 -11.06 4.97
N ALA A 187 -8.36 -10.59 5.39
CA ALA A 187 -7.08 -11.02 4.86
C ALA A 187 -6.42 -12.19 5.62
N ALA A 188 -7.02 -12.71 6.69
CA ALA A 188 -6.42 -13.82 7.46
C ALA A 188 -6.59 -15.18 6.76
N SER A 189 -7.46 -15.30 5.76
CA SER A 189 -7.69 -16.58 5.07
C SER A 189 -8.24 -16.41 3.66
N GLY A 190 -8.31 -17.53 2.92
CA GLY A 190 -9.03 -17.64 1.65
C GLY A 190 -8.60 -16.61 0.59
N ILE A 191 -9.58 -16.02 -0.09
CA ILE A 191 -9.39 -15.03 -1.16
C ILE A 191 -8.58 -13.82 -0.67
N GLY A 192 -8.92 -13.27 0.49
CA GLY A 192 -8.22 -12.09 1.03
C GLY A 192 -6.74 -12.35 1.28
N LEU A 193 -6.40 -13.50 1.89
CA LEU A 193 -5.00 -13.88 2.10
C LEU A 193 -4.27 -14.11 0.78
N ALA A 194 -4.90 -14.75 -0.20
CA ALA A 194 -4.32 -14.95 -1.52
C ALA A 194 -4.06 -13.62 -2.24
N CYS A 195 -5.00 -12.69 -2.19
CA CYS A 195 -4.84 -11.33 -2.72
C CYS A 195 -3.68 -10.59 -2.04
N ALA A 196 -3.60 -10.65 -0.71
CA ALA A 196 -2.54 -10.01 0.04
C ALA A 196 -1.15 -10.56 -0.34
N ARG A 197 -1.01 -11.89 -0.42
CA ARG A 197 0.25 -12.54 -0.81
C ARG A 197 0.65 -12.24 -2.25
N GLU A 198 -0.29 -12.23 -3.18
CA GLU A 198 0.00 -11.95 -4.59
C GLU A 198 0.41 -10.47 -4.80
N LEU A 199 -0.27 -9.53 -4.14
CA LEU A 199 0.12 -8.10 -4.17
C LEU A 199 1.52 -7.88 -3.57
N PHE A 200 1.81 -8.54 -2.45
CA PHE A 200 3.12 -8.49 -1.80
C PHE A 200 4.22 -9.10 -2.68
N ALA A 201 3.98 -10.26 -3.28
CA ALA A 201 4.91 -10.90 -4.22
C ALA A 201 5.24 -10.02 -5.44
N GLN A 202 4.32 -9.14 -5.84
CA GLN A 202 4.50 -8.16 -6.90
C GLN A 202 5.04 -6.79 -6.41
N GLY A 203 5.52 -6.73 -5.16
CA GLY A 203 6.30 -5.61 -4.61
C GLY A 203 5.51 -4.54 -3.86
N ALA A 204 4.20 -4.73 -3.64
CA ALA A 204 3.43 -3.84 -2.77
C ALA A 204 3.84 -4.04 -1.30
N VAL A 205 3.68 -3.00 -0.48
CA VAL A 205 3.45 -3.21 0.95
C VAL A 205 1.96 -3.45 1.17
N VAL A 206 1.61 -4.37 2.05
CA VAL A 206 0.23 -4.85 2.21
C VAL A 206 -0.19 -4.81 3.67
N VAL A 207 -1.30 -4.14 3.93
CA VAL A 207 -1.98 -4.13 5.23
C VAL A 207 -3.20 -5.03 5.16
N GLY A 208 -3.21 -6.07 5.98
CA GLY A 208 -4.33 -7.00 6.13
C GLY A 208 -5.21 -6.58 7.31
N LEU A 209 -6.51 -6.42 7.08
CA LEU A 209 -7.51 -6.20 8.12
C LEU A 209 -8.32 -7.48 8.32
N ASP A 210 -8.41 -7.98 9.53
CA ASP A 210 -9.24 -9.15 9.84
C ASP A 210 -9.68 -9.17 11.31
N LEU A 211 -10.81 -9.83 11.61
CA LEU A 211 -11.26 -10.04 12.99
C LEU A 211 -10.34 -11.02 13.73
N ASN A 212 -9.70 -11.94 13.00
CA ASN A 212 -8.81 -12.95 13.55
C ASN A 212 -7.55 -12.33 14.17
N PRO A 213 -7.30 -12.50 15.48
CA PRO A 213 -6.10 -11.94 16.14
C PRO A 213 -4.78 -12.50 15.60
N GLU A 214 -4.79 -13.67 14.97
CA GLU A 214 -3.60 -14.29 14.39
C GLU A 214 -3.12 -13.60 13.11
N ILE A 215 -3.86 -12.61 12.60
CA ILE A 215 -3.48 -11.84 11.40
C ILE A 215 -2.06 -11.25 11.51
N SER A 216 -1.66 -10.81 12.70
CA SER A 216 -0.32 -10.28 12.97
C SER A 216 0.79 -11.33 12.80
N LYS A 217 0.50 -12.61 13.06
CA LYS A 217 1.44 -13.72 12.86
C LYS A 217 1.45 -14.21 11.42
N ILE A 218 0.32 -14.11 10.72
CA ILE A 218 0.19 -14.43 9.29
C ILE A 218 0.96 -13.40 8.46
N PHE A 219 0.95 -12.13 8.86
CA PHE A 219 1.62 -11.01 8.22
C PHE A 219 2.92 -10.70 8.96
N CYS A 220 3.87 -11.64 8.94
CA CYS A 220 5.14 -11.54 9.66
C CYS A 220 6.32 -11.07 8.80
N GLU A 221 6.15 -11.01 7.47
CA GLU A 221 7.19 -10.57 6.55
C GLU A 221 7.32 -9.03 6.54
N PRO A 222 8.53 -8.46 6.45
CA PRO A 222 8.70 -7.02 6.31
C PRO A 222 7.90 -6.46 5.12
N GLY A 223 6.94 -5.57 5.41
CA GLY A 223 6.01 -5.01 4.41
C GLY A 223 4.67 -5.68 4.33
N MET A 224 4.43 -6.72 5.13
CA MET A 224 3.10 -7.20 5.47
C MET A 224 2.77 -6.75 6.90
N LEU A 225 1.70 -5.96 7.06
CA LEU A 225 1.20 -5.52 8.36
C LEU A 225 -0.19 -6.09 8.62
N GLY A 226 -0.31 -7.00 9.59
CA GLY A 226 -1.59 -7.56 10.00
C GLY A 226 -2.21 -6.79 11.16
N LEU A 227 -3.40 -6.22 10.96
CA LEU A 227 -4.14 -5.49 11.99
C LEU A 227 -5.43 -6.22 12.33
N GLN A 228 -5.60 -6.54 13.61
CA GLN A 228 -6.87 -7.03 14.12
C GLN A 228 -7.88 -5.89 14.08
N CYS A 229 -8.93 -6.04 13.27
CA CYS A 229 -9.92 -5.00 13.01
C CYS A 229 -11.26 -5.64 12.71
N ASP A 230 -12.27 -5.35 13.53
CA ASP A 230 -13.66 -5.56 13.13
C ASP A 230 -14.06 -4.45 12.15
N VAL A 231 -14.31 -4.82 10.91
CA VAL A 231 -14.69 -3.86 9.85
C VAL A 231 -16.08 -3.24 10.09
N THR A 232 -16.88 -3.76 11.02
CA THR A 232 -18.14 -3.12 11.45
C THR A 232 -17.93 -2.06 12.52
N ASP A 233 -16.73 -1.97 13.14
CA ASP A 233 -16.37 -0.89 14.06
C ASP A 233 -15.67 0.24 13.31
N GLN A 234 -16.40 1.34 13.12
CA GLN A 234 -15.91 2.53 12.41
C GLN A 234 -14.65 3.14 13.05
N LYS A 235 -14.51 3.10 14.38
CA LYS A 235 -13.32 3.65 15.07
C LYS A 235 -12.10 2.77 14.79
N ALA A 236 -12.28 1.45 14.86
CA ALA A 236 -11.22 0.50 14.52
C ALA A 236 -10.77 0.65 13.06
N VAL A 237 -11.71 0.84 12.14
CA VAL A 237 -11.42 1.10 10.72
C VAL A 237 -10.61 2.39 10.53
N ILE A 238 -11.01 3.50 11.16
CA ILE A 238 -10.29 4.78 11.07
C ILE A 238 -8.86 4.64 11.62
N GLU A 239 -8.69 3.97 12.77
CA GLU A 239 -7.36 3.76 13.34
C GLU A 239 -6.49 2.87 12.46
N ALA A 240 -7.04 1.80 11.88
CA ALA A 240 -6.29 0.92 10.98
C ALA A 240 -5.82 1.64 9.70
N VAL A 241 -6.66 2.53 9.14
CA VAL A 241 -6.30 3.40 8.03
C VAL A 241 -5.21 4.40 8.45
N ALA A 242 -5.34 5.00 9.62
CA ALA A 242 -4.34 5.93 10.16
C ALA A 242 -2.98 5.24 10.39
N GLU A 243 -2.97 4.03 10.95
CA GLU A 243 -1.77 3.20 11.11
C GLU A 243 -1.10 2.92 9.77
N THR A 244 -1.89 2.53 8.76
CA THR A 244 -1.38 2.29 7.38
C THR A 244 -0.65 3.52 6.84
N VAL A 245 -1.26 4.70 6.97
CA VAL A 245 -0.70 5.95 6.49
C VAL A 245 0.52 6.37 7.32
N ARG A 246 0.51 6.14 8.63
CA ARG A 246 1.65 6.42 9.51
C ARG A 246 2.88 5.58 9.14
N GLN A 247 2.68 4.30 8.84
CA GLN A 247 3.78 3.37 8.53
C GLN A 247 4.32 3.56 7.11
N PHE A 248 3.44 3.74 6.12
CA PHE A 248 3.83 3.63 4.71
C PHE A 248 3.62 4.91 3.88
N GLY A 249 2.84 5.86 4.40
CA GLY A 249 2.69 7.20 3.83
C GLY A 249 1.55 7.38 2.82
N GLY A 250 0.59 6.46 2.73
CA GLY A 250 -0.61 6.60 1.90
C GLY A 250 -1.34 5.29 1.64
N ILE A 251 -2.27 5.30 0.66
CA ILE A 251 -3.02 4.13 0.19
C ILE A 251 -3.16 4.25 -1.33
N ASP A 252 -2.86 3.18 -2.08
CA ASP A 252 -3.04 3.14 -3.52
C ASP A 252 -3.99 2.04 -3.96
N ILE A 253 -4.05 0.92 -3.24
CA ILE A 253 -4.89 -0.22 -3.60
C ILE A 253 -5.81 -0.54 -2.41
N LEU A 254 -7.10 -0.70 -2.67
CA LEU A 254 -8.07 -1.15 -1.67
C LEU A 254 -8.83 -2.36 -2.20
N VAL A 255 -8.72 -3.49 -1.51
CA VAL A 255 -9.45 -4.71 -1.82
C VAL A 255 -10.51 -4.94 -0.74
N LEU A 256 -11.77 -4.67 -1.11
CA LEU A 256 -12.93 -4.85 -0.24
C LEU A 256 -13.41 -6.31 -0.35
N ASN A 257 -12.78 -7.19 0.44
CA ASN A 257 -13.01 -8.63 0.41
C ASN A 257 -13.78 -9.17 1.63
N ALA A 258 -13.65 -8.54 2.80
CA ALA A 258 -14.34 -8.98 4.02
C ALA A 258 -15.84 -9.22 3.76
N GLY A 259 -16.32 -10.36 4.25
CA GLY A 259 -17.70 -10.78 4.06
C GLY A 259 -17.98 -12.13 4.70
N THR A 260 -19.24 -12.40 4.96
CA THR A 260 -19.70 -13.68 5.50
C THR A 260 -20.84 -14.22 4.65
N PHE A 261 -20.92 -15.54 4.53
CA PHE A 261 -22.05 -16.23 3.91
C PHE A 261 -22.87 -16.90 5.01
N PRO A 262 -23.98 -16.30 5.48
CA PRO A 262 -24.84 -16.94 6.48
C PRO A 262 -25.45 -18.23 5.94
N ALA A 263 -25.88 -19.12 6.83
CA ALA A 263 -26.63 -20.31 6.45
C ALA A 263 -27.88 -19.92 5.65
N GLY A 264 -28.23 -20.73 4.64
CA GLY A 264 -29.38 -20.45 3.79
C GLY A 264 -30.70 -20.55 4.55
N GLN A 265 -31.57 -19.55 4.40
CA GLN A 265 -32.88 -19.46 5.04
C GLN A 265 -33.91 -18.95 4.02
N THR A 266 -35.11 -19.53 4.02
CA THR A 266 -36.22 -19.00 3.21
C THR A 266 -36.61 -17.60 3.68
N ILE A 267 -37.38 -16.86 2.89
CA ILE A 267 -37.83 -15.50 3.27
C ILE A 267 -38.74 -15.56 4.51
N GLU A 268 -39.59 -16.58 4.60
CA GLU A 268 -40.50 -16.78 5.74
C GLU A 268 -39.77 -17.10 7.04
N GLU A 269 -38.69 -17.88 6.95
CA GLU A 269 -37.90 -18.32 8.12
C GLU A 269 -36.72 -17.37 8.45
N MET A 270 -36.58 -16.25 7.73
CA MET A 270 -35.45 -15.35 7.87
C MET A 270 -35.44 -14.69 9.26
N GLY A 271 -34.41 -14.98 10.04
CA GLY A 271 -34.20 -14.30 11.31
C GLY A 271 -33.76 -12.85 11.12
N GLU A 272 -34.33 -11.93 11.89
CA GLU A 272 -33.99 -10.49 11.81
C GLU A 272 -32.49 -10.25 12.06
N GLN A 273 -31.88 -10.94 13.04
CA GLN A 273 -30.44 -10.78 13.31
C GLN A 273 -29.57 -11.27 12.15
N THR A 274 -29.96 -12.36 11.47
CA THR A 274 -29.22 -12.87 10.30
C THR A 274 -29.21 -11.85 9.17
N TRP A 275 -30.37 -11.26 8.88
CA TRP A 275 -30.52 -10.24 7.86
C TRP A 275 -29.71 -8.99 8.18
N SER A 276 -29.92 -8.41 9.36
CA SER A 276 -29.28 -7.17 9.78
C SER A 276 -27.75 -7.31 9.85
N ARG A 277 -27.24 -8.42 10.42
CA ARG A 277 -25.79 -8.67 10.49
C ARG A 277 -25.18 -8.88 9.11
N SER A 278 -25.90 -9.51 8.18
CA SER A 278 -25.41 -9.69 6.81
C SER A 278 -25.34 -8.35 6.06
N LEU A 279 -26.34 -7.47 6.19
CA LEU A 279 -26.26 -6.11 5.64
C LEU A 279 -25.10 -5.33 6.25
N GLU A 280 -24.93 -5.40 7.57
CA GLU A 280 -23.86 -4.71 8.29
C GLU A 280 -22.48 -5.12 7.77
N ILE A 281 -22.20 -6.43 7.69
CA ILE A 281 -20.89 -6.94 7.25
C ILE A 281 -20.70 -6.80 5.73
N ASN A 282 -21.68 -7.24 4.92
CA ASN A 282 -21.48 -7.41 3.48
C ASN A 282 -21.76 -6.14 2.65
N LEU A 283 -22.36 -5.10 3.24
CA LEU A 283 -22.69 -3.85 2.55
C LEU A 283 -22.23 -2.61 3.31
N THR A 284 -22.62 -2.45 4.58
CA THR A 284 -22.31 -1.22 5.34
C THR A 284 -20.82 -1.09 5.65
N ALA A 285 -20.19 -2.15 6.17
CA ALA A 285 -18.76 -2.16 6.49
C ALA A 285 -17.85 -1.83 5.28
N PRO A 286 -17.98 -2.46 4.10
CA PRO A 286 -17.15 -2.09 2.95
C PRO A 286 -17.40 -0.66 2.45
N GLN A 287 -18.62 -0.12 2.61
CA GLN A 287 -18.90 1.29 2.33
C GLN A 287 -18.13 2.22 3.28
N GLN A 288 -18.15 1.93 4.59
CA GLN A 288 -17.44 2.72 5.60
C GLN A 288 -15.92 2.62 5.43
N LEU A 289 -15.39 1.43 5.13
CA LEU A 289 -13.97 1.25 4.84
C LEU A 289 -13.57 2.03 3.58
N LEU A 290 -14.37 1.99 2.50
CA LEU A 290 -14.13 2.84 1.34
C LEU A 290 -14.11 4.32 1.73
N GLN A 291 -15.10 4.78 2.50
CA GLN A 291 -15.21 6.18 2.94
C GLN A 291 -13.96 6.63 3.71
N ALA A 292 -13.44 5.80 4.62
CA ALA A 292 -12.23 6.09 5.39
C ALA A 292 -10.97 6.14 4.51
N CYS A 293 -10.90 5.31 3.47
CA CYS A 293 -9.75 5.24 2.56
C CYS A 293 -9.74 6.32 1.47
N VAL A 294 -10.90 6.83 1.03
CA VAL A 294 -11.03 7.78 -0.09
C VAL A 294 -10.12 9.02 0.03
N PRO A 295 -9.99 9.68 1.19
CA PRO A 295 -9.09 10.82 1.33
C PRO A 295 -7.64 10.50 0.97
N PHE A 296 -7.16 9.30 1.31
CA PHE A 296 -5.80 8.86 1.02
C PHE A 296 -5.65 8.28 -0.38
N LEU A 297 -6.68 7.62 -0.92
CA LEU A 297 -6.71 7.16 -2.31
C LEU A 297 -6.63 8.34 -3.29
N LYS A 298 -7.21 9.50 -2.98
CA LYS A 298 -7.07 10.72 -3.80
C LYS A 298 -5.62 11.20 -3.92
N GLU A 299 -4.80 10.89 -2.92
CA GLU A 299 -3.36 11.17 -2.88
C GLU A 299 -2.50 9.98 -3.33
N GLY A 300 -3.14 8.86 -3.70
CA GLY A 300 -2.48 7.64 -4.13
C GLY A 300 -1.78 7.76 -5.49
N LEU A 301 -0.89 6.81 -5.75
CA LEU A 301 -0.14 6.67 -6.99
C LEU A 301 -0.87 5.68 -7.89
N ASP A 302 -1.60 6.14 -8.91
CA ASP A 302 -2.50 5.29 -9.74
C ASP A 302 -3.44 4.43 -8.85
N PRO A 303 -4.37 5.09 -8.13
CA PRO A 303 -5.19 4.42 -7.13
C PRO A 303 -6.25 3.50 -7.75
N ALA A 304 -6.45 2.33 -7.14
CA ALA A 304 -7.42 1.33 -7.57
C ALA A 304 -8.19 0.72 -6.38
N VAL A 305 -9.48 0.47 -6.59
CA VAL A 305 -10.37 -0.21 -5.65
C VAL A 305 -10.96 -1.44 -6.33
N VAL A 306 -10.92 -2.58 -5.66
CA VAL A 306 -11.54 -3.81 -6.15
C VAL A 306 -12.55 -4.32 -5.12
N PHE A 307 -13.80 -4.44 -5.54
CA PHE A 307 -14.88 -5.00 -4.74
C PHE A 307 -15.01 -6.51 -4.99
N MET A 308 -15.00 -7.32 -3.93
CA MET A 308 -15.40 -8.73 -4.02
C MET A 308 -16.92 -8.84 -3.87
N ALA A 309 -17.60 -8.89 -5.01
CA ALA A 309 -19.02 -9.21 -5.09
C ALA A 309 -19.22 -10.73 -5.04
N SER A 310 -20.12 -11.27 -5.85
CA SER A 310 -20.42 -12.70 -5.91
C SER A 310 -21.15 -13.04 -7.19
N ARG A 311 -21.05 -14.30 -7.63
CA ARG A 311 -21.92 -14.89 -8.65
C ARG A 311 -23.42 -14.81 -8.29
N ASN A 312 -23.77 -14.71 -7.02
CA ASN A 312 -25.17 -14.56 -6.61
C ASN A 312 -25.83 -13.25 -7.08
N VAL A 313 -25.04 -12.28 -7.56
CA VAL A 313 -25.59 -11.05 -8.15
C VAL A 313 -26.30 -11.35 -9.47
N PRO A 314 -25.64 -11.91 -10.50
CA PRO A 314 -26.33 -12.33 -11.73
C PRO A 314 -27.18 -13.60 -11.56
N ALA A 315 -26.81 -14.52 -10.67
CA ALA A 315 -27.45 -15.84 -10.58
C ALA A 315 -27.67 -16.31 -9.13
N PRO A 316 -28.64 -15.72 -8.41
CA PRO A 316 -28.95 -16.06 -7.02
C PRO A 316 -29.58 -17.44 -6.85
N GLY A 317 -29.51 -17.99 -5.64
CA GLY A 317 -30.17 -19.24 -5.25
C GLY A 317 -31.27 -19.02 -4.21
N ALA A 318 -32.25 -19.94 -4.16
CA ALA A 318 -33.23 -19.97 -3.08
C ALA A 318 -32.50 -20.10 -1.72
N GLY A 319 -32.99 -19.37 -0.71
CA GLY A 319 -32.41 -19.36 0.62
C GLY A 319 -31.24 -18.39 0.81
N ALA A 320 -30.79 -17.69 -0.24
CA ALA A 320 -29.60 -16.83 -0.19
C ALA A 320 -29.92 -15.32 -0.13
N SER A 321 -31.13 -14.92 0.25
CA SER A 321 -31.54 -13.49 0.23
C SER A 321 -30.66 -12.62 1.11
N ALA A 322 -30.38 -13.05 2.36
CA ALA A 322 -29.51 -12.34 3.29
C ALA A 322 -28.10 -12.08 2.75
N TYR A 323 -27.59 -12.92 1.85
CA TYR A 323 -26.28 -12.73 1.23
C TYR A 323 -26.35 -12.02 -0.13
N SER A 324 -27.31 -12.41 -0.97
CA SER A 324 -27.40 -11.94 -2.36
C SER A 324 -27.81 -10.47 -2.43
N VAL A 325 -28.70 -10.01 -1.55
CA VAL A 325 -29.15 -8.61 -1.51
C VAL A 325 -28.00 -7.66 -1.16
N PRO A 326 -27.24 -7.84 -0.06
CA PRO A 326 -26.11 -6.96 0.21
C PRO A 326 -25.03 -7.05 -0.86
N LYS A 327 -24.77 -8.21 -1.49
CA LYS A 327 -23.80 -8.30 -2.60
C LYS A 327 -24.28 -7.58 -3.87
N ALA A 328 -25.58 -7.56 -4.15
CA ALA A 328 -26.16 -6.75 -5.23
C ALA A 328 -26.05 -5.25 -4.89
N GLY A 329 -26.38 -4.86 -3.65
CA GLY A 329 -26.17 -3.51 -3.15
C GLY A 329 -24.72 -3.06 -3.21
N LEU A 330 -23.77 -3.95 -2.87
CA LEU A 330 -22.33 -3.71 -2.92
C LEU A 330 -21.86 -3.48 -4.36
N THR A 331 -22.40 -4.24 -5.31
CA THR A 331 -22.13 -4.06 -6.74
C THR A 331 -22.65 -2.70 -7.22
N GLN A 332 -23.84 -2.30 -6.80
CA GLN A 332 -24.37 -0.98 -7.13
C GLN A 332 -23.57 0.15 -6.48
N LEU A 333 -23.14 -0.01 -5.23
CA LEU A 333 -22.23 0.91 -4.54
C LEU A 333 -20.92 1.06 -5.32
N ALA A 334 -20.33 -0.03 -5.80
CA ALA A 334 -19.09 0.01 -6.58
C ALA A 334 -19.26 0.79 -7.89
N ARG A 335 -20.42 0.68 -8.55
CA ARG A 335 -20.74 1.48 -9.75
C ARG A 335 -20.83 2.97 -9.43
N ILE A 336 -21.48 3.32 -8.33
CA ILE A 336 -21.56 4.72 -7.86
C ILE A 336 -20.15 5.23 -7.52
N ALA A 337 -19.35 4.44 -6.80
CA ALA A 337 -17.97 4.78 -6.47
C ALA A 337 -17.11 4.99 -7.73
N ALA A 338 -17.28 4.19 -8.78
CA ALA A 338 -16.59 4.40 -10.06
C ALA A 338 -16.92 5.76 -10.68
N LEU A 339 -18.18 6.18 -10.63
CA LEU A 339 -18.64 7.48 -11.14
C LEU A 339 -18.11 8.64 -10.29
N GLU A 340 -18.20 8.54 -8.97
CA GLU A 340 -17.82 9.62 -8.05
C GLU A 340 -16.31 9.81 -7.93
N LEU A 341 -15.56 8.70 -7.93
CA LEU A 341 -14.13 8.70 -7.67
C LEU A 341 -13.29 8.81 -8.95
N GLY A 342 -13.88 8.54 -10.11
CA GLY A 342 -13.20 8.63 -11.42
C GLY A 342 -12.61 10.02 -11.71
N LYS A 343 -13.24 11.11 -11.25
CA LYS A 343 -12.70 12.48 -11.39
C LYS A 343 -11.38 12.71 -10.65
N PHE A 344 -11.04 11.84 -9.69
CA PHE A 344 -9.76 11.84 -8.98
C PHE A 344 -8.76 10.84 -9.56
N GLY A 345 -9.10 10.16 -10.65
CA GLY A 345 -8.28 9.11 -11.27
C GLY A 345 -8.30 7.78 -10.50
N ILE A 346 -9.22 7.59 -9.55
CA ILE A 346 -9.38 6.33 -8.81
C ILE A 346 -10.20 5.37 -9.64
N ARG A 347 -9.62 4.23 -9.97
CA ARG A 347 -10.28 3.15 -10.72
C ARG A 347 -11.03 2.24 -9.76
N VAL A 348 -12.26 1.88 -10.07
CA VAL A 348 -13.09 1.01 -9.21
C VAL A 348 -13.64 -0.13 -10.05
N ASN A 349 -13.26 -1.38 -9.77
CA ASN A 349 -13.73 -2.55 -10.50
C ASN A 349 -14.29 -3.62 -9.54
N ILE A 350 -15.03 -4.58 -10.09
CA ILE A 350 -15.76 -5.60 -9.32
C ILE A 350 -15.42 -6.99 -9.83
N LEU A 351 -15.14 -7.91 -8.90
CA LEU A 351 -15.05 -9.34 -9.19
C LEU A 351 -16.28 -10.08 -8.67
N HIS A 352 -16.71 -11.08 -9.44
CA HIS A 352 -17.77 -12.01 -9.06
C HIS A 352 -17.21 -13.44 -9.00
N PRO A 353 -16.47 -13.82 -7.94
CA PRO A 353 -16.03 -15.19 -7.76
C PRO A 353 -17.23 -16.13 -7.55
N ASP A 354 -17.10 -17.36 -8.03
CA ASP A 354 -17.97 -18.49 -7.68
C ASP A 354 -17.14 -19.70 -7.28
N CYS A 355 -17.70 -20.56 -6.43
CA CYS A 355 -17.14 -21.89 -6.19
C CYS A 355 -15.64 -21.90 -5.78
N VAL A 356 -15.20 -20.91 -5.00
CA VAL A 356 -13.83 -20.86 -4.46
C VAL A 356 -13.79 -21.60 -3.11
N TYR A 357 -13.33 -22.85 -3.16
CA TYR A 357 -13.45 -23.79 -2.04
C TYR A 357 -12.23 -23.85 -1.13
N ASP A 358 -11.08 -23.30 -1.53
CA ASP A 358 -9.86 -23.19 -0.72
C ASP A 358 -9.94 -21.98 0.24
N THR A 359 -11.07 -21.85 0.93
CA THR A 359 -11.33 -20.80 1.91
C THR A 359 -11.78 -21.42 3.23
N GLY A 360 -11.59 -20.72 4.36
CA GLY A 360 -12.01 -21.21 5.68
C GLY A 360 -13.52 -21.42 5.83
N LEU A 361 -14.32 -21.01 4.84
CA LEU A 361 -15.77 -21.20 4.79
C LEU A 361 -16.19 -22.64 4.48
N TRP A 362 -15.30 -23.47 3.92
CA TRP A 362 -15.63 -24.83 3.48
C TRP A 362 -14.86 -25.89 4.27
N THR A 363 -15.58 -26.70 5.05
CA THR A 363 -15.01 -27.92 5.65
C THR A 363 -15.11 -29.10 4.69
N PRO A 364 -14.25 -30.14 4.82
CA PRO A 364 -14.39 -31.38 4.06
C PRO A 364 -15.81 -31.95 4.12
N ASP A 365 -16.41 -32.03 5.32
CA ASP A 365 -17.78 -32.52 5.51
C ASP A 365 -18.85 -31.66 4.82
N ALA A 366 -18.64 -30.34 4.73
CA ALA A 366 -19.56 -29.45 4.04
C ALA A 366 -19.49 -29.65 2.51
N LEU A 367 -18.29 -29.87 1.99
CA LEU A 367 -18.06 -30.18 0.58
C LEU A 367 -18.65 -31.54 0.19
N GLU A 368 -18.44 -32.58 1.00
CA GLU A 368 -19.02 -33.90 0.78
C GLU A 368 -20.54 -33.86 0.81
N ARG A 369 -21.14 -33.20 1.80
CA ARG A 369 -22.59 -33.01 1.87
C ARG A 369 -23.13 -32.27 0.65
N SER A 370 -22.43 -31.24 0.17
CA SER A 370 -22.84 -30.47 -1.00
C SER A 370 -22.73 -31.29 -2.29
N ALA A 371 -21.61 -32.00 -2.48
CA ALA A 371 -21.40 -32.87 -3.63
C ALA A 371 -22.44 -33.99 -3.70
N LYS A 372 -22.76 -34.62 -2.56
CA LYS A 372 -23.78 -35.67 -2.45
C LYS A 372 -25.18 -35.20 -2.86
N ARG A 373 -25.57 -33.95 -2.56
CA ARG A 373 -26.87 -33.38 -3.01
C ARG A 373 -27.02 -33.37 -4.52
N TYR A 374 -25.91 -33.35 -5.25
CA TYR A 374 -25.88 -33.36 -6.71
C TYR A 374 -25.49 -34.73 -7.29
N GLY A 375 -25.30 -35.76 -6.45
CA GLY A 375 -24.86 -37.07 -6.89
C GLY A 375 -23.44 -37.08 -7.46
N LEU A 376 -22.58 -36.14 -7.02
CA LEU A 376 -21.21 -35.95 -7.52
C LEU A 376 -20.17 -36.32 -6.45
N THR A 377 -18.95 -36.62 -6.90
CA THR A 377 -17.77 -36.58 -6.02
C THR A 377 -17.41 -35.13 -5.67
N VAL A 378 -16.62 -34.93 -4.61
CA VAL A 378 -16.15 -33.58 -4.24
C VAL A 378 -15.36 -32.93 -5.38
N GLU A 379 -14.51 -33.68 -6.07
CA GLU A 379 -13.74 -33.17 -7.22
C GLU A 379 -14.65 -32.73 -8.36
N GLN A 380 -15.62 -33.57 -8.74
CA GLN A 380 -16.61 -33.24 -9.77
C GLN A 380 -17.47 -32.04 -9.38
N TYR A 381 -17.80 -31.91 -8.10
CA TYR A 381 -18.52 -30.76 -7.57
C TYR A 381 -17.68 -29.47 -7.66
N LYS A 382 -16.39 -29.54 -7.33
CA LYS A 382 -15.46 -28.40 -7.41
C LYS A 382 -15.26 -27.89 -8.83
N SER A 383 -15.28 -28.79 -9.82
CA SER A 383 -15.14 -28.47 -11.24
C SER A 383 -16.48 -28.38 -11.97
N ARG A 384 -17.58 -28.12 -11.27
CA ARG A 384 -18.93 -28.06 -11.87
C ARG A 384 -19.22 -26.71 -12.52
N ASN A 385 -18.39 -26.35 -13.49
CA ASN A 385 -18.55 -25.19 -14.37
C ASN A 385 -18.39 -25.63 -15.84
N ILE A 386 -18.50 -24.68 -16.78
CA ILE A 386 -18.44 -24.96 -18.22
C ILE A 386 -17.05 -25.47 -18.60
N LEU A 387 -15.99 -24.85 -18.07
CA LEU A 387 -14.60 -25.21 -18.36
C LEU A 387 -14.13 -26.49 -17.67
N LYS A 388 -14.90 -27.03 -16.72
CA LYS A 388 -14.57 -28.23 -15.93
C LYS A 388 -13.27 -28.07 -15.12
N ILE A 389 -13.05 -26.89 -14.56
CA ILE A 389 -11.86 -26.57 -13.76
C ILE A 389 -12.20 -26.16 -12.33
N ASP A 390 -11.29 -26.39 -11.41
CA ASP A 390 -11.39 -25.93 -10.02
C ASP A 390 -10.87 -24.49 -9.91
N VAL A 391 -11.70 -23.56 -9.45
CA VAL A 391 -11.34 -22.15 -9.31
C VAL A 391 -10.78 -21.91 -7.90
N LYS A 392 -9.52 -21.44 -7.80
CA LYS A 392 -8.87 -21.18 -6.51
C LYS A 392 -8.83 -19.70 -6.16
N ALA A 393 -8.57 -19.44 -4.89
CA ALA A 393 -8.32 -18.09 -4.38
C ALA A 393 -7.16 -17.40 -5.14
N LYS A 394 -6.19 -18.18 -5.63
CA LYS A 394 -5.05 -17.68 -6.42
C LYS A 394 -5.47 -17.05 -7.75
N GLU A 395 -6.43 -17.63 -8.48
CA GLU A 395 -6.90 -17.04 -9.73
C GLU A 395 -7.64 -15.72 -9.48
N VAL A 396 -8.42 -15.64 -8.40
CA VAL A 396 -9.05 -14.38 -7.97
C VAL A 396 -7.99 -13.33 -7.63
N ALA A 397 -6.96 -13.70 -6.87
CA ALA A 397 -5.85 -12.81 -6.49
C ALA A 397 -5.08 -12.26 -7.70
N ARG A 398 -4.83 -13.09 -8.71
CA ARG A 398 -4.20 -12.65 -9.97
C ARG A 398 -5.05 -11.62 -10.69
N MET A 399 -6.37 -11.80 -10.72
CA MET A 399 -7.26 -10.81 -11.33
C MET A 399 -7.33 -9.52 -10.50
N VAL A 400 -7.29 -9.59 -9.16
CA VAL A 400 -7.17 -8.39 -8.31
C VAL A 400 -5.91 -7.60 -8.66
N CYS A 401 -4.78 -8.28 -8.88
CA CYS A 401 -3.56 -7.64 -9.35
C CYS A 401 -3.75 -7.01 -10.74
N ALA A 402 -4.28 -7.75 -11.72
CA ALA A 402 -4.56 -7.19 -13.05
C ALA A 402 -5.46 -5.94 -12.99
N MET A 403 -6.53 -5.97 -12.18
CA MET A 403 -7.43 -4.84 -11.97
C MET A 403 -6.79 -3.67 -11.25
N SER A 404 -5.79 -3.93 -10.41
CA SER A 404 -5.06 -2.90 -9.66
C SER A 404 -3.88 -2.32 -10.45
N GLY A 405 -3.39 -3.03 -11.46
CA GLY A 405 -2.20 -2.66 -12.24
C GLY A 405 -2.49 -2.07 -13.62
N ALA A 406 -1.43 -2.02 -14.44
CA ALA A 406 -1.40 -1.39 -15.76
C ALA A 406 -2.42 -1.96 -16.76
N VAL A 407 -2.75 -3.25 -16.65
CA VAL A 407 -3.75 -3.92 -17.52
C VAL A 407 -5.11 -3.21 -17.46
N PHE A 408 -5.49 -2.69 -16.30
CA PHE A 408 -6.75 -1.95 -16.09
C PHE A 408 -6.53 -0.45 -15.98
N ALA A 409 -5.38 0.10 -16.39
CA ALA A 409 -5.08 1.53 -16.26
C ALA A 409 -6.10 2.45 -16.97
N LYS A 410 -6.86 1.92 -17.93
CA LYS A 410 -7.91 2.64 -18.67
C LYS A 410 -9.32 2.04 -18.46
N THR A 411 -9.50 1.23 -17.42
CA THR A 411 -10.75 0.52 -17.15
C THR A 411 -11.24 0.80 -15.73
N THR A 412 -12.49 1.26 -15.63
CA THR A 412 -13.21 1.45 -14.36
C THR A 412 -14.68 1.05 -14.55
N GLY A 413 -15.33 0.59 -13.50
CA GLY A 413 -16.70 0.07 -13.51
C GLY A 413 -16.85 -1.33 -14.11
N ALA A 414 -15.75 -2.01 -14.43
CA ALA A 414 -15.80 -3.36 -15.00
C ALA A 414 -16.26 -4.37 -13.94
N GLN A 415 -17.07 -5.31 -14.39
CA GLN A 415 -17.57 -6.45 -13.60
C GLN A 415 -17.08 -7.72 -14.28
N ILE A 416 -16.29 -8.53 -13.57
CA ILE A 416 -15.67 -9.74 -14.15
C ILE A 416 -16.00 -10.96 -13.31
N PRO A 417 -16.66 -11.99 -13.90
CA PRO A 417 -16.83 -13.29 -13.25
C PRO A 417 -15.52 -14.06 -13.20
N ILE A 418 -15.28 -14.75 -12.09
CA ILE A 418 -14.18 -15.70 -11.91
C ILE A 418 -14.79 -17.00 -11.40
N ASP A 419 -15.35 -17.79 -12.33
CA ASP A 419 -16.24 -18.91 -12.01
C ASP A 419 -16.04 -20.15 -12.91
N GLY A 420 -15.11 -20.11 -13.87
CA GLY A 420 -14.92 -21.18 -14.86
C GLY A 420 -16.10 -21.32 -15.84
N GLY A 421 -16.97 -20.31 -15.93
CA GLY A 421 -18.20 -20.29 -16.70
C GLY A 421 -19.37 -20.92 -15.95
N SER A 422 -20.28 -20.09 -15.44
CA SER A 422 -21.56 -20.53 -14.88
C SER A 422 -22.68 -20.43 -15.91
N GLU A 423 -23.38 -21.54 -16.20
CA GLU A 423 -24.52 -21.58 -17.14
C GLU A 423 -25.66 -20.62 -16.76
N ARG A 424 -25.72 -20.18 -15.50
CA ARG A 424 -26.75 -19.25 -15.02
C ARG A 424 -26.37 -17.78 -15.19
N VAL A 425 -25.12 -17.50 -15.56
CA VAL A 425 -24.54 -16.16 -15.65
C VAL A 425 -24.30 -15.74 -17.11
N ILE A 426 -23.89 -16.68 -17.96
CA ILE A 426 -23.55 -16.44 -19.36
C ILE A 426 -24.76 -16.17 -20.26
#